data_AF-A0A2M7HU73-F1
#
_entry.id   AF-A0A2M7HU73-F1
#
_cell.length_a   1.000
_cell.length_b   1.000
_cell.length_c   1.000
_cell.angle_alpha   90.00
_cell.angle_beta   90.00
_cell.angle_gamma   90.00
#
_symmetry.space_group_name_H-M   'P 1'
#
loop_
_entity.id
_entity.type
_entity.pdbx_description
1 polymer ?
#
loop_
_entity_poly.entity_id
_entity_poly.type
_entity_poly.pdbx_seq_one_letter_code
_entity_poly.pdbx_strand_id
1 'polypeptide(L)'
;MEKYKKLHQTYLHYLLVNRRLSPNEYSVLTSLTEREIQLWFTPIRSKITHLVTVLGRVVMYQARINDVAARSWLLSQQCLNQRQYLWSNTLGIELNSDGMTSMCPQTMGLILLAEHNPRHAIIWAMRLGVSVPASVLAVRSPARLGVFIAQVARDASIELSAPNSQSQTLSLKPRVV
;
A
#
# COMPACT_ATOMS: atom_id res chain seq x y z
N MET A 1 13.76 -10.45 -22.69
CA MET A 1 13.48 -10.46 -21.23
C MET A 1 12.50 -9.34 -20.93
N GLU A 2 11.41 -9.63 -20.25
CA GLU A 2 10.38 -8.63 -19.92
C GLU A 2 10.95 -7.51 -19.03
N LYS A 3 10.44 -6.28 -19.20
CA LYS A 3 11.01 -5.07 -18.58
C LYS A 3 11.07 -5.16 -17.05
N TYR A 4 10.04 -5.72 -16.41
CA TYR A 4 9.98 -5.88 -14.96
C TYR A 4 10.99 -6.94 -14.45
N LYS A 5 11.26 -8.01 -15.21
CA LYS A 5 12.28 -9.02 -14.85
C LYS A 5 13.67 -8.41 -14.85
N LYS A 6 14.00 -7.61 -15.88
CA LYS A 6 15.27 -6.88 -15.94
C LYS A 6 15.41 -5.90 -14.77
N LEU A 7 14.36 -5.13 -14.50
CA LEU A 7 14.31 -4.23 -13.34
C LEU A 7 14.56 -4.97 -12.02
N HIS A 8 13.88 -6.09 -11.80
CA HIS A 8 14.07 -6.92 -10.63
C HIS A 8 15.50 -7.44 -10.51
N GLN A 9 16.08 -8.00 -11.57
CA GLN A 9 17.46 -8.49 -11.55
C GLN A 9 18.48 -7.38 -11.29
N THR A 10 18.30 -6.20 -11.90
CA THR A 10 19.14 -5.03 -11.63
C THR A 10 19.01 -4.57 -10.19
N TYR A 11 17.80 -4.56 -9.65
CA TYR A 11 17.54 -4.16 -8.27
C TYR A 11 18.10 -5.17 -7.26
N LEU A 12 17.91 -6.47 -7.53
CA LEU A 12 18.46 -7.58 -6.77
C LEU A 12 19.98 -7.45 -6.70
N HIS A 13 20.65 -7.32 -7.85
CA HIS A 13 22.10 -7.17 -7.90
C HIS A 13 22.55 -5.91 -7.14
N TYR A 14 21.94 -4.77 -7.41
CA TYR A 14 22.28 -3.51 -6.73
C TYR A 14 22.14 -3.61 -5.20
N LEU A 15 21.04 -4.19 -4.71
CA LEU A 15 20.77 -4.31 -3.28
C LEU A 15 21.72 -5.30 -2.60
N LEU A 16 22.01 -6.43 -3.24
CA LEU A 16 22.94 -7.44 -2.71
C LEU A 16 24.39 -6.94 -2.66
N VAL A 17 24.79 -6.09 -3.61
CA VAL A 17 26.16 -5.55 -3.67
C VAL A 17 26.32 -4.34 -2.73
N ASN A 18 25.34 -3.44 -2.68
CA ASN A 18 25.52 -2.12 -2.05
C ASN A 18 24.83 -1.95 -0.70
N ARG A 19 23.99 -2.90 -0.26
CA ARG A 19 23.19 -2.75 0.97
C ARG A 19 23.35 -3.96 1.88
N ARG A 20 23.45 -3.69 3.20
CA ARG A 20 23.33 -4.73 4.23
C ARG A 20 21.84 -5.03 4.44
N LEU A 21 21.34 -6.06 3.76
CA LEU A 21 19.97 -6.52 3.93
C LEU A 21 19.83 -7.31 5.23
N SER A 22 18.74 -7.10 5.96
CA SER A 22 18.35 -8.00 7.04
C SER A 22 18.00 -9.39 6.49
N PRO A 23 18.06 -10.45 7.30
CA PRO A 23 17.70 -11.81 6.87
C PRO A 23 16.29 -11.88 6.27
N ASN A 24 15.35 -11.10 6.81
CA ASN A 24 13.97 -11.06 6.33
C ASN A 24 13.87 -10.35 4.97
N GLU A 25 14.51 -9.19 4.80
CA GLU A 25 14.56 -8.49 3.51
C GLU A 25 15.20 -9.34 2.42
N TYR A 26 16.31 -10.03 2.74
CA TYR A 26 16.97 -10.96 1.83
C TYR A 26 16.03 -12.11 1.42
N SER A 27 15.40 -12.77 2.40
CA SER A 27 14.49 -13.88 2.16
C SER A 27 13.29 -13.47 1.30
N VAL A 28 12.71 -12.30 1.54
CA VAL A 28 11.59 -11.80 0.72
C VAL A 28 12.06 -11.54 -0.71
N LEU A 29 13.22 -10.88 -0.89
CA LEU A 29 13.73 -10.51 -2.19
C LEU A 29 14.08 -11.72 -3.08
N THR A 30 14.59 -12.80 -2.50
CA THR A 30 14.98 -14.02 -3.25
C THR A 30 13.84 -15.00 -3.47
N SER A 31 12.76 -14.91 -2.70
CA SER A 31 11.60 -15.83 -2.79
C SER A 31 10.38 -15.24 -3.51
N LEU A 32 10.55 -14.15 -4.27
CA LEU A 32 9.47 -13.54 -5.04
C LEU A 32 9.04 -14.44 -6.19
N THR A 33 7.74 -14.66 -6.31
CA THR A 33 7.14 -15.28 -7.48
C THR A 33 7.16 -14.33 -8.68
N GLU A 34 7.11 -14.87 -9.90
CA GLU A 34 7.07 -14.04 -11.12
C GLU A 34 5.91 -13.03 -11.11
N ARG A 35 4.76 -13.43 -10.55
CA ARG A 35 3.58 -12.57 -10.39
C ARG A 35 3.83 -11.41 -9.43
N GLU A 36 4.44 -11.68 -8.28
CA GLU A 36 4.82 -10.64 -7.31
C GLU A 36 5.84 -9.67 -7.93
N ILE A 37 6.82 -10.18 -8.68
CA ILE A 37 7.81 -9.36 -9.37
C ILE A 37 7.11 -8.43 -10.37
N GLN A 38 6.22 -8.98 -11.21
CA GLN A 38 5.48 -8.19 -12.19
C GLN A 38 4.65 -7.09 -11.49
N LEU A 39 3.86 -7.42 -10.47
CA LEU A 39 2.99 -6.46 -9.80
C LEU A 39 3.76 -5.39 -9.01
N TRP A 40 4.84 -5.76 -8.33
CA TRP A 40 5.51 -4.86 -7.38
C TRP A 40 6.65 -4.05 -8.00
N PHE A 41 7.22 -4.50 -9.13
CA PHE A 41 8.30 -3.79 -9.84
C PHE A 41 7.83 -2.99 -11.06
N THR A 42 6.62 -3.24 -11.58
CA THR A 42 6.04 -2.45 -12.68
C THR A 42 5.78 -0.98 -12.30
N PRO A 43 5.24 -0.65 -11.12
CA PRO A 43 4.96 0.73 -10.76
C PRO A 43 6.26 1.55 -10.63
N ILE A 44 6.25 2.76 -11.15
CA ILE A 44 7.39 3.69 -11.00
C ILE A 44 7.44 4.25 -9.57
N ARG A 45 8.63 4.69 -9.16
CA ARG A 45 8.89 5.16 -7.79
C ARG A 45 7.94 6.30 -7.37
N SER A 46 7.65 7.26 -8.24
CA SER A 46 6.73 8.37 -7.92
C SER A 46 5.31 7.91 -7.61
N LYS A 47 4.78 6.94 -8.36
CA LYS A 47 3.46 6.33 -8.09
C LYS A 47 3.43 5.59 -6.77
N ILE A 48 4.50 4.82 -6.46
CA ILE A 48 4.65 4.15 -5.16
C ILE A 48 4.64 5.18 -4.03
N THR A 49 5.47 6.23 -4.14
CA THR A 49 5.53 7.31 -3.15
C THR A 49 4.15 7.93 -2.94
N HIS A 50 3.42 8.23 -4.02
CA HIS A 50 2.09 8.82 -3.93
C HIS A 50 1.10 7.92 -3.19
N LEU A 51 0.98 6.65 -3.59
CA LEU A 51 0.07 5.69 -2.96
C LEU A 51 0.38 5.54 -1.48
N VAL A 52 1.64 5.30 -1.13
CA VAL A 52 2.06 5.11 0.25
C VAL A 52 1.82 6.40 1.07
N THR A 53 2.01 7.57 0.48
CA THR A 53 1.67 8.85 1.13
C THR A 53 0.17 8.96 1.42
N VAL A 54 -0.70 8.54 0.50
CA VAL A 54 -2.16 8.52 0.72
C VAL A 54 -2.52 7.56 1.84
N LEU A 55 -1.96 6.35 1.86
CA LEU A 55 -2.16 5.40 2.96
C LEU A 55 -1.72 5.99 4.31
N GLY A 56 -0.58 6.68 4.36
CA GLY A 56 -0.12 7.34 5.58
C GLY A 56 -1.05 8.44 6.05
N ARG A 57 -1.54 9.28 5.13
CA ARG A 57 -2.52 10.33 5.45
C ARG A 57 -3.82 9.76 6.02
N VAL A 58 -4.23 8.58 5.56
CA VAL A 58 -5.39 7.86 6.12
C VAL A 58 -5.14 7.45 7.57
N VAL A 59 -3.96 6.91 7.89
CA VAL A 59 -3.57 6.59 9.27
C VAL A 59 -3.59 7.86 10.13
N MET A 60 -3.00 8.95 9.64
CA MET A 60 -3.00 10.25 10.35
C MET A 60 -4.41 10.80 10.58
N TYR A 61 -5.30 10.65 9.60
CA TYR A 61 -6.70 11.07 9.71
C TYR A 61 -7.43 10.27 10.79
N GLN A 62 -7.30 8.93 10.78
CA GLN A 62 -7.89 8.06 11.79
C GLN A 62 -7.35 8.34 13.20
N ALA A 63 -6.05 8.64 13.32
CA ALA A 63 -5.43 9.03 14.59
C ALA A 63 -6.04 10.30 15.21
N ARG A 64 -6.57 11.20 14.39
CA ARG A 64 -7.08 12.50 14.81
C ARG A 64 -8.60 12.57 14.82
N ILE A 65 -9.30 11.48 14.51
CA ILE A 65 -10.77 11.50 14.38
C ILE A 65 -11.48 11.84 15.70
N ASN A 66 -10.82 11.62 16.83
CA ASN A 66 -11.33 11.95 18.16
C ASN A 66 -10.94 13.38 18.62
N ASP A 67 -10.12 14.09 17.85
CA ASP A 67 -9.67 15.47 18.10
C ASP A 67 -10.19 16.42 17.00
N VAL A 68 -11.51 16.37 16.77
CA VAL A 68 -12.20 17.07 15.68
C VAL A 68 -12.09 18.60 15.80
N ALA A 69 -11.87 19.11 17.01
CA ALA A 69 -11.70 20.54 17.29
C ALA A 69 -10.34 21.08 16.82
N ALA A 70 -9.35 20.22 16.55
CA ALA A 70 -8.04 20.65 16.14
C ALA A 70 -7.99 21.04 14.64
N ARG A 71 -7.39 22.19 14.34
CA ARG A 71 -7.08 22.65 12.97
C ARG A 71 -6.30 21.59 12.16
N SER A 72 -5.54 20.74 12.87
CA SER A 72 -4.76 19.63 12.32
C SER A 72 -5.63 18.52 11.70
N TRP A 73 -6.89 18.37 12.12
CA TRP A 73 -7.86 17.45 11.54
C TRP A 73 -8.43 17.99 10.22
N LEU A 74 -8.83 19.26 10.19
CA LEU A 74 -9.31 19.93 8.96
C LEU A 74 -8.27 19.90 7.84
N LEU A 75 -7.00 20.14 8.15
CA LEU A 75 -5.89 20.06 7.18
C LEU A 75 -5.67 18.63 6.65
N SER A 76 -5.94 17.61 7.46
CA SER A 76 -5.86 16.21 7.02
C SER A 76 -7.00 15.85 6.03
N GLN A 77 -8.18 16.45 6.19
CA GLN A 77 -9.29 16.28 5.25
C GLN A 77 -9.00 16.89 3.87
N GLN A 78 -8.28 18.02 3.80
CA GLN A 78 -7.89 18.62 2.51
C GLN A 78 -6.96 17.74 1.67
N CYS A 79 -6.31 16.76 2.31
CA CYS A 79 -5.29 15.92 1.70
C CYS A 79 -5.82 14.57 1.19
N LEU A 80 -7.09 14.24 1.48
CA LEU A 80 -7.77 13.01 1.09
C LEU A 80 -9.04 13.35 0.31
N ASN A 81 -9.36 12.57 -0.72
CA ASN A 81 -10.64 12.75 -1.41
C ASN A 81 -11.80 12.18 -0.57
N GLN A 82 -13.03 12.54 -0.94
CA GLN A 82 -14.20 12.17 -0.15
C GLN A 82 -14.36 10.66 0.06
N ARG A 83 -14.08 9.91 -1.00
CA ARG A 83 -14.17 8.46 -0.99
C ARG A 83 -13.14 7.82 -0.05
N GLN A 84 -11.93 8.38 0.02
CA GLN A 84 -10.84 7.86 0.84
C GLN A 84 -11.13 7.99 2.34
N TYR A 85 -11.67 9.13 2.79
CA TYR A 85 -12.00 9.28 4.21
C TYR A 85 -13.18 8.37 4.61
N LEU A 86 -14.23 8.26 3.78
CA LEU A 86 -15.39 7.41 4.08
C LEU A 86 -14.99 5.94 4.23
N TRP A 87 -14.16 5.44 3.32
CA TRP A 87 -13.65 4.08 3.41
C TRP A 87 -12.74 3.88 4.62
N SER A 88 -11.91 4.86 4.98
CA SER A 88 -11.02 4.73 6.13
C SER A 88 -11.76 4.48 7.44
N ASN A 89 -12.95 5.09 7.62
CA ASN A 89 -13.78 4.89 8.81
C ASN A 89 -14.27 3.44 8.94
N THR A 90 -14.27 2.68 7.84
CA THR A 90 -14.70 1.27 7.85
C THR A 90 -13.59 0.29 8.23
N LEU A 91 -12.33 0.75 8.29
CA LEU A 91 -11.15 -0.09 8.53
C LEU A 91 -10.93 -0.37 10.02
N GLY A 92 -11.34 0.57 10.89
CA GLY A 92 -11.11 0.50 12.33
C GLY A 92 -9.62 0.44 12.65
N ILE A 93 -8.88 1.48 12.22
CA ILE A 93 -7.45 1.59 12.49
C ILE A 93 -7.26 2.05 13.93
N GLU A 94 -6.58 1.24 14.72
CA GLU A 94 -6.18 1.55 16.09
C GLU A 94 -4.68 1.81 16.15
N LEU A 95 -4.29 2.80 16.94
CA LEU A 95 -2.90 3.22 17.09
C LEU A 95 -2.45 2.92 18.50
N ASN A 96 -1.35 2.16 18.62
CA ASN A 96 -0.89 1.65 19.91
C ASN A 96 0.15 2.56 20.59
N SER A 97 0.52 3.73 20.02
CA SER A 97 1.58 4.58 20.62
C SER A 97 1.52 6.07 20.25
N ASP A 98 2.00 6.91 21.20
CA ASP A 98 2.23 8.35 21.02
C ASP A 98 3.37 8.68 20.03
N GLY A 99 4.23 7.71 19.72
CA GLY A 99 5.43 7.89 18.88
C GLY A 99 5.17 8.13 17.39
N MET A 100 3.92 8.06 16.94
CA MET A 100 3.58 8.21 15.52
C MET A 100 3.45 9.67 15.07
N THR A 101 3.23 10.63 15.97
CA THR A 101 3.01 12.04 15.60
C THR A 101 4.19 12.68 14.85
N SER A 102 5.40 12.13 14.98
CA SER A 102 6.62 12.59 14.30
C SER A 102 6.97 11.81 13.01
N MET A 103 6.28 10.71 12.71
CA MET A 103 6.60 9.90 11.53
C MET A 103 6.10 10.56 10.24
N CYS A 104 6.90 10.46 9.18
CA CYS A 104 6.47 10.95 7.87
C CYS A 104 5.34 10.07 7.29
N PRO A 105 4.44 10.63 6.47
CA PRO A 105 3.30 9.89 5.91
C PRO A 105 3.73 8.63 5.14
N GLN A 106 4.86 8.66 4.44
CA GLN A 106 5.34 7.50 3.69
C GLN A 106 5.64 6.31 4.62
N THR A 107 6.23 6.59 5.78
CA THR A 107 6.53 5.54 6.76
C THR A 107 5.24 4.94 7.32
N MET A 108 4.26 5.80 7.68
CA MET A 108 2.95 5.33 8.15
C MET A 108 2.21 4.49 7.11
N GLY A 109 2.26 4.90 5.85
CA GLY A 109 1.64 4.16 4.75
C GLY A 109 2.27 2.80 4.51
N LEU A 110 3.59 2.67 4.70
CA LEU A 110 4.28 1.38 4.61
C LEU A 110 3.89 0.45 5.76
N ILE A 111 3.70 0.99 6.97
CA ILE A 111 3.22 0.18 8.11
C ILE A 111 1.79 -0.30 7.82
N LEU A 112 0.90 0.57 7.30
CA LEU A 112 -0.46 0.17 6.94
C LEU A 112 -0.47 -0.88 5.82
N LEU A 113 0.44 -0.75 4.84
CA LEU A 113 0.62 -1.76 3.80
C LEU A 113 1.14 -3.09 4.38
N ALA A 114 2.01 -3.03 5.40
CA ALA A 114 2.58 -4.22 6.03
C ALA A 114 1.53 -5.05 6.78
N GLU A 115 0.53 -4.41 7.39
CA GLU A 115 -0.63 -5.09 7.99
C GLU A 115 -1.45 -5.89 6.96
N HIS A 116 -1.47 -5.46 5.71
CA HIS A 116 -2.14 -6.19 4.63
C HIS A 116 -1.22 -7.25 3.99
N ASN A 117 0.00 -6.85 3.63
CA ASN A 117 0.97 -7.73 3.00
C ASN A 117 2.41 -7.28 3.38
N PRO A 118 3.07 -7.97 4.32
CA PRO A 118 4.39 -7.57 4.81
C PRO A 118 5.47 -7.72 3.75
N ARG A 119 5.38 -8.75 2.88
CA ARG A 119 6.32 -8.95 1.75
C ARG A 119 6.28 -7.76 0.80
N HIS A 120 5.07 -7.32 0.45
CA HIS A 120 4.87 -6.17 -0.45
C HIS A 120 5.41 -4.87 0.16
N ALA A 121 5.13 -4.62 1.43
CA ALA A 121 5.66 -3.46 2.15
C ALA A 121 7.20 -3.43 2.17
N ILE A 122 7.84 -4.57 2.42
CA ILE A 122 9.31 -4.71 2.40
C ILE A 122 9.87 -4.33 1.02
N ILE A 123 9.31 -4.88 -0.06
CA ILE A 123 9.76 -4.56 -1.42
C ILE A 123 9.62 -3.06 -1.72
N TRP A 124 8.48 -2.46 -1.40
CA TRP A 124 8.28 -1.04 -1.66
C TRP A 124 9.11 -0.12 -0.76
N ALA A 125 9.36 -0.50 0.48
CA ALA A 125 10.29 0.23 1.35
C ALA A 125 11.71 0.22 0.80
N MET A 126 12.21 -0.95 0.38
CA MET A 126 13.50 -1.06 -0.30
C MET A 126 13.54 -0.19 -1.56
N ARG A 127 12.49 -0.24 -2.38
CA ARG A 127 12.38 0.59 -3.59
C ARG A 127 12.33 2.09 -3.31
N LEU A 128 11.85 2.48 -2.14
CA LEU A 128 11.86 3.86 -1.64
C LEU A 128 13.15 4.22 -0.88
N GLY A 129 14.02 3.27 -0.59
CA GLY A 129 15.26 3.48 0.17
C GLY A 129 15.03 3.69 1.66
N VAL A 130 13.87 3.27 2.19
CA VAL A 130 13.51 3.39 3.61
C VAL A 130 13.36 2.00 4.23
N SER A 131 13.35 1.92 5.56
CA SER A 131 13.05 0.69 6.30
C SER A 131 11.57 0.66 6.68
N VAL A 132 10.95 -0.52 6.71
CA VAL A 132 9.61 -0.69 7.31
C VAL A 132 9.80 -0.77 8.83
N PRO A 133 9.23 0.15 9.63
CA PRO A 133 9.27 0.03 11.08
C PRO A 133 8.48 -1.19 11.56
N ALA A 134 8.77 -1.65 12.77
CA ALA A 134 7.91 -2.62 13.44
C ALA A 134 6.47 -2.09 13.52
N SER A 135 5.48 -2.98 13.42
CA SER A 135 4.09 -2.54 13.42
C SER A 135 3.72 -1.87 14.74
N VAL A 136 3.09 -0.70 14.63
CA VAL A 136 2.56 0.11 15.74
C VAL A 136 1.07 0.36 15.59
N LEU A 137 0.44 -0.29 14.61
CA LEU A 137 -0.97 -0.11 14.28
C LEU A 137 -1.68 -1.46 14.18
N ALA A 138 -2.94 -1.48 14.59
CA ALA A 138 -3.82 -2.63 14.43
C ALA A 138 -4.98 -2.25 13.53
N VAL A 139 -5.42 -3.17 12.67
CA VAL A 139 -6.57 -2.97 11.78
C VAL A 139 -7.65 -3.98 12.12
N ARG A 140 -8.81 -3.50 12.59
CA ARG A 140 -9.95 -4.36 12.98
C ARG A 140 -10.53 -5.14 11.80
N SER A 141 -10.44 -4.61 10.58
CA SER A 141 -11.02 -5.23 9.37
C SER A 141 -10.01 -5.45 8.25
N PRO A 142 -9.15 -6.50 8.33
CA PRO A 142 -8.13 -6.78 7.32
C PRO A 142 -8.67 -7.00 5.89
N ALA A 143 -9.84 -7.63 5.75
CA ALA A 143 -10.46 -7.83 4.43
C ALA A 143 -10.82 -6.51 3.74
N ARG A 144 -11.30 -5.52 4.50
CA ARG A 144 -11.63 -4.19 3.98
C ARG A 144 -10.37 -3.38 3.66
N LEU A 145 -9.29 -3.62 4.38
CA LEU A 145 -7.99 -3.00 4.11
C LEU A 145 -7.47 -3.38 2.71
N GLY A 146 -7.58 -4.64 2.31
CA GLY A 146 -7.19 -5.07 0.96
C GLY A 146 -7.98 -4.38 -0.14
N VAL A 147 -9.31 -4.28 0.02
CA VAL A 147 -10.18 -3.55 -0.93
C VAL A 147 -9.81 -2.08 -1.00
N PHE A 148 -9.54 -1.45 0.15
CA PHE A 148 -9.14 -0.06 0.23
C PHE A 148 -7.80 0.19 -0.47
N ILE A 149 -6.78 -0.63 -0.21
CA ILE A 149 -5.46 -0.53 -0.86
C ILE A 149 -5.60 -0.69 -2.38
N ALA A 150 -6.40 -1.65 -2.84
CA ALA A 150 -6.66 -1.84 -4.27
C ALA A 150 -7.37 -0.62 -4.89
N GLN A 151 -8.23 0.06 -4.15
CA GLN A 151 -8.87 1.29 -4.60
C GLN A 151 -7.89 2.46 -4.70
N VAL A 152 -7.09 2.70 -3.66
CA VAL A 152 -6.06 3.76 -3.67
C VAL A 152 -5.03 3.50 -4.78
N ALA A 153 -4.71 2.23 -5.04
CA ALA A 153 -3.86 1.85 -6.17
C ALA A 153 -4.48 2.20 -7.52
N ARG A 154 -5.77 1.92 -7.73
CA ARG A 154 -6.47 2.34 -8.96
C ARG A 154 -6.48 3.85 -9.12
N ASP A 155 -6.73 4.61 -8.06
CA ASP A 155 -6.67 6.08 -8.07
C ASP A 155 -5.26 6.57 -8.46
N ALA A 156 -4.20 5.86 -8.05
CA ALA A 156 -2.81 6.12 -8.42
C ALA A 156 -2.39 5.52 -9.77
N SER A 157 -3.32 4.91 -10.52
CA SER A 157 -3.06 4.17 -11.77
C SER A 157 -1.97 3.10 -11.61
N ILE A 158 -2.09 2.31 -10.53
CA ILE A 158 -1.30 1.12 -10.21
C ILE A 158 -2.25 -0.08 -10.23
N GLU A 159 -1.88 -1.11 -10.99
CA GLU A 159 -2.57 -2.39 -10.96
C GLU A 159 -1.91 -3.27 -9.88
N LEU A 160 -2.63 -3.47 -8.76
CA LEU A 160 -2.24 -4.41 -7.70
C LEU A 160 -2.94 -5.76 -7.80
N SER A 161 -3.83 -5.91 -8.78
CA SER A 161 -4.52 -7.15 -9.14
C SER A 161 -4.29 -7.37 -10.63
N ALA A 162 -4.10 -8.62 -11.07
CA ALA A 162 -4.06 -8.91 -12.50
C ALA A 162 -5.36 -8.46 -13.18
N PRO A 163 -5.34 -8.08 -14.46
CA PRO A 163 -6.57 -7.99 -15.25
C PRO A 163 -7.17 -9.39 -15.30
N ASN A 164 -8.20 -9.65 -14.49
CA ASN A 164 -9.03 -10.82 -14.69
C ASN A 164 -9.66 -10.68 -16.08
N SER A 165 -9.16 -11.48 -17.02
CA SER A 165 -9.92 -11.86 -18.20
C SER A 165 -11.21 -12.54 -17.72
N GLN A 166 -12.28 -11.77 -17.63
CA GLN A 166 -13.68 -12.24 -17.75
C GLN A 166 -14.60 -11.02 -17.74
N SER A 167 -14.65 -10.35 -18.89
CA SER A 167 -15.89 -9.76 -19.38
C SER A 167 -16.86 -10.91 -19.64
N GLN A 168 -17.59 -11.37 -18.63
CA GLN A 168 -18.85 -12.07 -18.88
C GLN A 168 -19.95 -11.02 -18.91
N THR A 169 -20.19 -10.53 -20.12
CA THR A 169 -21.46 -9.94 -20.52
C THR A 169 -22.57 -10.94 -20.22
N LEU A 170 -23.28 -10.73 -19.11
CA LEU A 170 -24.59 -11.34 -18.89
C LEU A 170 -25.57 -10.74 -19.90
N SER A 171 -25.58 -11.31 -21.11
CA SER A 171 -26.67 -11.14 -22.07
C SER A 171 -27.86 -11.95 -21.56
N LEU A 172 -28.73 -11.29 -20.80
CA LEU A 172 -30.07 -11.78 -20.52
C LEU A 172 -30.85 -11.77 -21.85
N LYS A 173 -31.00 -12.95 -22.47
CA LYS A 173 -32.03 -13.15 -23.49
C LYS A 173 -33.40 -13.23 -22.81
N PRO A 174 -34.41 -12.48 -23.25
CA PRO A 174 -35.77 -12.66 -22.77
C PRO A 174 -36.31 -13.99 -23.29
N ARG A 175 -36.89 -14.78 -22.37
CA ARG A 175 -37.63 -16.00 -22.68
C ARG A 175 -39.00 -15.58 -23.18
N VAL A 176 -39.24 -15.73 -24.49
CA VAL A 176 -40.58 -15.62 -25.09
C VAL A 176 -41.40 -16.83 -24.60
N VAL A 177 -42.58 -16.56 -24.05
CA VAL A 177 -43.65 -17.53 -23.83
C VAL A 177 -44.65 -17.34 -24.95
#